data_AF-A0AAU4ZXW4-F1
#
_entry.id   AF-A0AAU4ZXW4-F1
#
_cell.length_a   1.000
_cell.length_b   1.000
_cell.length_c   1.000
_cell.angle_alpha   90.00
_cell.angle_beta   90.00
_cell.angle_gamma   90.00
#
_symmetry.space_group_name_H-M   'P 1'
#
loop_
_entity.id
_entity.type
_entity.pdbx_description
1 polymer ?
#
loop_
_entity_poly.entity_id
_entity_poly.type
_entity_poly.pdbx_seq_one_letter_code
_entity_poly.pdbx_strand_id
1 'polypeptide(L)'
;MFRQTRTRTLAALAVLGLAAGCSSAPEADTTAARETSAPASPAAGSPFWVDPASPAAQQVQRWERQGRERDARLLKLIADRPAAIWPSAERPEPKIREATAAAAREGRTAVFVAYDIPHRDCGQHSAGGAYGADAYQDWIDRFARAIGDSEALVVLEPDAVAHIVDGCTPGEYHAEREQMLSEAIVRLKRQPHTKVYLDAGNPAWIRESWKLVEPLKRAGVANADGFALNVSNFQTDETTKEYGRRLSQDLGGKHFVVDTSRNGNGPLDGDPSQAWCNPPGRALGTPPTKDTGDPLVDAYLWIKRPGESDGQCRGGPSAGQWWADYALSLARNSKA
;
A
#
# COMPACT_ATOMS: atom_id res chain seq x y z
N MET A 1 -20.94 -10.99 82.85
CA MET A 1 -19.97 -10.74 81.76
C MET A 1 -20.68 -9.96 80.66
N PHE A 2 -20.06 -8.87 80.21
CA PHE A 2 -20.41 -8.01 79.05
C PHE A 2 -20.80 -8.86 77.81
N ARG A 3 -21.59 -8.45 76.80
CA ARG A 3 -21.94 -7.13 76.24
C ARG A 3 -23.12 -7.27 75.26
N GLN A 4 -23.80 -6.14 75.09
CA GLN A 4 -24.87 -5.70 74.18
C GLN A 4 -24.84 -6.11 72.69
N THR A 5 -26.03 -6.07 72.06
CA THR A 5 -26.37 -5.30 70.83
C THR A 5 -27.92 -5.27 70.67
N ARG A 6 -28.63 -4.21 71.07
CA ARG A 6 -29.01 -2.96 70.34
C ARG A 6 -29.83 -3.22 69.06
N THR A 7 -31.18 -3.07 69.09
CA THR A 7 -32.01 -1.83 68.89
C THR A 7 -32.00 -1.32 67.44
N ARG A 8 -33.06 -0.73 66.84
CA ARG A 8 -34.47 -0.46 67.18
C ARG A 8 -35.15 0.06 65.90
N THR A 9 -36.45 -0.21 65.87
CA THR A 9 -37.58 0.41 65.16
C THR A 9 -37.57 1.95 65.06
N LEU A 10 -38.30 2.50 64.06
CA LEU A 10 -39.31 3.61 64.09
C LEU A 10 -39.51 4.16 62.65
N ALA A 11 -40.71 4.15 62.05
CA ALA A 11 -41.86 5.07 62.23
C ALA A 11 -41.57 6.52 61.74
N ALA A 12 -42.46 7.35 61.19
CA ALA A 12 -43.83 7.31 60.67
C ALA A 12 -44.18 8.73 60.09
N LEU A 13 -45.31 8.82 59.37
CA LEU A 13 -46.27 9.96 59.28
C LEU A 13 -45.97 11.26 58.48
N ALA A 14 -46.71 11.37 57.35
CA ALA A 14 -47.65 12.42 56.88
C ALA A 14 -47.44 13.94 57.12
N VAL A 15 -47.71 14.77 56.09
CA VAL A 15 -48.58 15.99 56.08
C VAL A 15 -48.91 16.44 54.62
N LEU A 16 -50.11 17.03 54.43
CA LEU A 16 -50.78 17.59 53.24
C LEU A 16 -50.12 18.82 52.56
N GLY A 17 -50.53 19.11 51.32
CA GLY A 17 -50.57 20.46 50.75
C GLY A 17 -51.14 20.56 49.32
N LEU A 18 -52.31 21.20 49.15
CA LEU A 18 -52.89 21.65 47.87
C LEU A 18 -52.44 23.09 47.56
N ALA A 19 -52.13 23.41 46.30
CA ALA A 19 -52.34 24.76 45.73
C ALA A 19 -52.30 24.73 44.19
N ALA A 20 -53.21 25.51 43.59
CA ALA A 20 -53.34 25.78 42.16
C ALA A 20 -52.57 27.05 41.75
N GLY A 21 -52.24 27.18 40.45
CA GLY A 21 -52.18 28.50 39.79
C GLY A 21 -50.87 28.90 39.10
N CYS A 22 -51.01 29.15 37.79
CA CYS A 22 -50.40 30.22 36.98
C CYS A 22 -48.91 30.18 36.55
N SER A 23 -48.75 29.98 35.24
CA SER A 23 -48.12 30.92 34.29
C SER A 23 -46.62 30.80 33.92
N SER A 24 -46.41 30.75 32.59
CA SER A 24 -45.33 31.33 31.75
C SER A 24 -43.93 30.69 31.68
N ALA A 25 -43.72 29.94 30.58
CA ALA A 25 -42.62 29.94 29.55
C ALA A 25 -41.12 30.07 29.95
N PRO A 26 -40.16 29.76 29.04
CA PRO A 26 -40.00 28.63 28.12
C PRO A 26 -38.67 27.89 28.41
N GLU A 27 -38.65 26.56 28.43
CA GLU A 27 -37.37 25.82 28.45
C GLU A 27 -37.00 25.35 27.05
N ALA A 28 -35.92 25.95 26.55
CA ALA A 28 -35.22 25.54 25.35
C ALA A 28 -34.63 24.16 25.59
N ASP A 29 -35.27 23.13 25.03
CA ASP A 29 -34.69 21.80 24.94
C ASP A 29 -33.61 21.81 23.83
N THR A 30 -32.41 22.26 24.19
CA THR A 30 -31.20 21.95 23.44
C THR A 30 -30.86 20.47 23.65
N THR A 31 -31.56 19.59 22.95
CA THR A 31 -31.05 18.24 22.69
C THR A 31 -29.94 18.36 21.66
N ALA A 32 -28.75 18.75 22.13
CA ALA A 32 -27.51 18.47 21.42
C ALA A 32 -27.33 16.95 21.43
N ALA A 33 -27.93 16.29 20.44
CA ALA A 33 -27.58 14.92 20.09
C ALA A 33 -26.08 14.93 19.82
N ARG A 34 -25.32 14.43 20.79
CA ARG A 34 -23.90 14.18 20.66
C ARG A 34 -23.79 13.01 19.70
N GLU A 35 -23.82 13.32 18.40
CA GLU A 35 -23.36 12.41 17.38
C GLU A 35 -21.91 12.09 17.73
N THR A 36 -21.72 10.96 18.41
CA THR A 36 -20.45 10.23 18.34
C THR A 36 -20.27 9.90 16.87
N SER A 37 -19.62 10.80 16.15
CA SER A 37 -19.04 10.52 14.86
C SER A 37 -18.17 9.29 15.05
N ALA A 38 -18.61 8.17 14.51
CA ALA A 38 -17.72 7.06 14.24
C ALA A 38 -16.53 7.64 13.45
N PRO A 39 -15.28 7.26 13.76
CA PRO A 39 -14.13 7.75 13.00
C PRO A 39 -14.41 7.49 11.52
N ALA A 40 -14.30 8.56 10.71
CA ALA A 40 -14.51 8.49 9.27
C ALA A 40 -13.70 7.31 8.70
N SER A 41 -14.34 6.50 7.84
CA SER A 41 -13.70 5.34 7.24
C SER A 41 -12.37 5.76 6.59
N PRO A 42 -11.25 5.08 6.87
CA PRO A 42 -9.89 5.55 6.53
C PRO A 42 -9.69 5.93 5.06
N ALA A 43 -10.50 5.39 4.14
CA ALA A 43 -10.43 5.69 2.71
C ALA A 43 -11.78 6.07 2.10
N ALA A 44 -12.40 7.16 2.55
CA ALA A 44 -13.60 7.69 1.89
C ALA A 44 -13.33 7.90 0.38
N GLY A 45 -13.89 7.01 -0.45
CA GLY A 45 -13.81 7.05 -1.92
C GLY A 45 -12.86 6.06 -2.61
N SER A 46 -11.76 5.61 -2.02
CA SER A 46 -10.79 4.76 -2.76
C SER A 46 -11.24 3.30 -2.85
N PRO A 47 -11.28 2.66 -4.03
CA PRO A 47 -11.74 1.27 -4.19
C PRO A 47 -10.78 0.23 -3.60
N PHE A 48 -9.60 0.65 -3.13
CA PHE A 48 -8.57 -0.24 -2.60
C PHE A 48 -8.65 -0.35 -1.07
N TRP A 49 -8.25 -1.51 -0.56
CA TRP A 49 -8.29 -1.81 0.87
C TRP A 49 -7.12 -1.18 1.64
N VAL A 50 -7.41 -0.70 2.85
CA VAL A 50 -6.41 -0.15 3.79
C VAL A 50 -6.08 -1.22 4.82
N ASP A 51 -4.80 -1.55 5.03
CA ASP A 51 -4.38 -2.48 6.08
C ASP A 51 -4.39 -1.79 7.46
N PRO A 52 -5.36 -2.10 8.36
CA PRO A 52 -5.44 -1.46 9.67
C PRO A 52 -4.30 -1.88 10.60
N ALA A 53 -3.54 -2.92 10.23
CA ALA A 53 -2.38 -3.42 10.96
C ALA A 53 -1.06 -3.06 10.25
N SER A 54 -1.07 -2.14 9.27
CA SER A 54 0.15 -1.69 8.60
C SER A 54 1.20 -1.14 9.59
N PRO A 55 2.50 -1.18 9.25
CA PRO A 55 3.54 -0.57 10.10
C PRO A 55 3.26 0.89 10.44
N ALA A 56 2.69 1.66 9.50
CA ALA A 56 2.25 3.03 9.73
C ALA A 56 1.12 3.11 10.78
N ALA A 57 0.07 2.27 10.67
CA ALA A 57 -1.01 2.24 11.64
C ALA A 57 -0.53 1.83 13.04
N GLN A 58 0.36 0.83 13.13
CA GLN A 58 0.97 0.44 14.40
C GLN A 58 1.81 1.58 15.01
N GLN A 59 2.51 2.35 14.17
CA GLN A 59 3.32 3.48 14.60
C GLN A 59 2.46 4.67 15.04
N VAL A 60 1.32 4.94 14.38
CA VAL A 60 0.32 5.93 14.82
C VAL A 60 -0.12 5.60 16.25
N GLN A 61 -0.59 4.38 16.49
CA GLN A 61 -1.05 3.95 17.83
C GLN A 61 0.06 4.07 18.88
N ARG A 62 1.31 3.74 18.51
CA ARG A 62 2.47 3.87 19.40
C ARG A 62 2.74 5.32 19.77
N TRP A 63 2.71 6.24 18.80
CA TRP A 63 2.93 7.66 19.03
C TRP A 63 1.79 8.34 19.80
N GLU A 64 0.55 7.93 19.59
CA GLU A 64 -0.59 8.37 20.41
C GLU A 64 -0.38 8.00 21.89
N ARG A 65 0.00 6.74 22.18
CA ARG A 65 0.31 6.30 23.56
C ARG A 65 1.51 7.02 24.19
N GLN A 66 2.42 7.53 23.39
CA GLN A 66 3.60 8.28 23.84
C GLN A 66 3.35 9.79 23.96
N GLY A 67 2.13 10.28 23.67
CA GLY A 67 1.82 11.71 23.66
C GLY A 67 2.39 12.47 22.45
N ARG A 68 2.91 11.77 21.43
CA ARG A 68 3.40 12.35 20.16
C ARG A 68 2.25 12.60 19.19
N GLU A 69 1.20 13.29 19.65
CA GLU A 69 -0.04 13.42 18.88
C GLU A 69 0.13 14.12 17.53
N ARG A 70 1.01 15.14 17.46
CA ARG A 70 1.27 15.87 16.20
C ARG A 70 1.87 14.95 15.13
N ASP A 71 2.84 14.13 15.52
CA ASP A 71 3.48 13.19 14.61
C ASP A 71 2.53 12.04 14.24
N ALA A 72 1.73 11.55 15.19
CA ALA A 72 0.68 10.57 14.92
C ALA A 72 -0.35 11.08 13.91
N ARG A 73 -0.80 12.35 14.05
CA ARG A 73 -1.72 12.98 13.08
C ARG A 73 -1.10 13.09 11.69
N LEU A 74 0.18 13.45 11.57
CA LEU A 74 0.85 13.47 10.28
C LEU A 74 0.98 12.07 9.68
N LEU A 75 1.29 11.06 10.50
CA LEU A 75 1.46 9.70 10.03
C LEU A 75 0.14 9.04 9.57
N LYS A 76 -1.02 9.56 9.99
CA LYS A 76 -2.33 9.18 9.43
C LYS A 76 -2.46 9.48 7.94
N LEU A 77 -1.70 10.45 7.40
CA LEU A 77 -1.60 10.64 5.94
C LEU A 77 -1.06 9.39 5.23
N ILE A 78 -0.33 8.53 5.93
CA ILE A 78 0.14 7.24 5.43
C ILE A 78 -0.79 6.11 5.87
N ALA A 79 -1.05 6.00 7.19
CA ALA A 79 -1.73 4.86 7.79
C ALA A 79 -3.17 4.66 7.30
N ASP A 80 -3.85 5.76 6.93
CA ASP A 80 -5.26 5.71 6.51
C ASP A 80 -5.40 5.49 4.99
N ARG A 81 -4.29 5.33 4.25
CA ARG A 81 -4.33 5.16 2.79
C ARG A 81 -4.04 3.70 2.39
N PRO A 82 -4.65 3.22 1.29
CA PRO A 82 -4.31 1.91 0.76
C PRO A 82 -2.83 1.85 0.40
N ALA A 83 -2.18 0.73 0.66
CA ALA A 83 -0.81 0.47 0.20
C ALA A 83 -0.68 -1.01 -0.12
N ALA A 84 0.17 -1.33 -1.09
CA ALA A 84 0.36 -2.72 -1.48
C ALA A 84 1.00 -3.52 -0.34
N ILE A 85 0.57 -4.77 -0.25
CA ILE A 85 1.11 -5.75 0.68
C ILE A 85 2.20 -6.52 -0.06
N TRP A 86 3.34 -6.73 0.60
CA TRP A 86 4.46 -7.51 0.09
C TRP A 86 4.55 -8.78 0.94
N PRO A 87 3.89 -9.89 0.53
CA PRO A 87 3.92 -11.14 1.28
C PRO A 87 5.35 -11.72 1.33
N SER A 88 5.64 -12.53 2.35
CA SER A 88 6.99 -13.08 2.52
C SER A 88 7.33 -14.15 1.46
N ALA A 89 8.62 -14.28 1.16
CA ALA A 89 9.16 -15.30 0.26
C ALA A 89 8.91 -16.73 0.79
N GLU A 90 8.97 -16.92 2.10
CA GLU A 90 8.83 -18.25 2.71
C GLU A 90 7.38 -18.72 2.71
N ARG A 91 6.45 -17.86 3.15
CA ARG A 91 5.03 -18.20 3.38
C ARG A 91 4.13 -17.01 3.04
N PRO A 92 3.77 -16.83 1.75
CA PRO A 92 2.95 -15.68 1.33
C PRO A 92 1.49 -15.79 1.80
N GLU A 93 0.98 -17.00 2.02
CA GLU A 93 -0.45 -17.27 2.08
C GLU A 93 -1.19 -16.68 3.28
N PRO A 94 -0.65 -16.69 4.52
CA PRO A 94 -1.36 -16.15 5.69
C PRO A 94 -1.74 -14.68 5.50
N LYS A 95 -0.78 -13.86 5.02
CA LYS A 95 -1.03 -12.43 4.83
C LYS A 95 -1.97 -12.16 3.66
N ILE A 96 -1.88 -12.92 2.57
CA ILE A 96 -2.81 -12.81 1.44
C ILE A 96 -4.23 -13.19 1.88
N ARG A 97 -4.42 -14.30 2.59
CA ARG A 97 -5.74 -14.72 3.08
C ARG A 97 -6.35 -13.73 4.07
N GLU A 98 -5.53 -13.19 4.98
CA GLU A 98 -5.98 -12.14 5.91
C GLU A 98 -6.48 -10.91 5.14
N ALA A 99 -5.67 -10.41 4.22
CA ALA A 99 -5.97 -9.19 3.47
C ALA A 99 -7.16 -9.34 2.53
N THR A 100 -7.23 -10.42 1.77
CA THR A 100 -8.36 -10.69 0.86
C THR A 100 -9.66 -10.87 1.63
N ALA A 101 -9.66 -11.59 2.75
CA ALA A 101 -10.85 -11.73 3.59
C ALA A 101 -11.30 -10.39 4.20
N ALA A 102 -10.36 -9.53 4.61
CA ALA A 102 -10.67 -8.20 5.14
C ALA A 102 -11.20 -7.25 4.04
N ALA A 103 -10.52 -7.20 2.90
CA ALA A 103 -10.93 -6.41 1.75
C ALA A 103 -12.32 -6.81 1.24
N ALA A 104 -12.62 -8.11 1.17
CA ALA A 104 -13.92 -8.62 0.77
C ALA A 104 -15.05 -8.17 1.71
N ARG A 105 -14.82 -8.13 3.03
CA ARG A 105 -15.81 -7.61 4.00
C ARG A 105 -16.12 -6.14 3.81
N GLU A 106 -15.20 -5.39 3.22
CA GLU A 106 -15.34 -3.95 2.96
C GLU A 106 -15.74 -3.65 1.51
N GLY A 107 -15.89 -4.68 0.66
CA GLY A 107 -16.15 -4.49 -0.77
C GLY A 107 -15.02 -3.74 -1.49
N ARG A 108 -13.77 -4.02 -1.10
CA ARG A 108 -12.57 -3.36 -1.64
C ARG A 108 -11.64 -4.38 -2.31
N THR A 109 -10.78 -3.87 -3.19
CA THR A 109 -9.70 -4.65 -3.82
C THR A 109 -8.43 -4.62 -2.96
N ALA A 110 -7.86 -5.79 -2.65
CA ALA A 110 -6.54 -5.88 -2.02
C ALA A 110 -5.42 -5.73 -3.07
N VAL A 111 -4.37 -4.96 -2.75
CA VAL A 111 -3.23 -4.76 -3.65
C VAL A 111 -2.03 -5.52 -3.10
N PHE A 112 -1.40 -6.33 -3.95
CA PHE A 112 -0.24 -7.14 -3.58
C PHE A 112 0.93 -6.89 -4.53
N VAL A 113 2.13 -7.12 -4.03
CA VAL A 113 3.34 -7.23 -4.83
C VAL A 113 3.85 -8.65 -4.74
N ALA A 114 3.94 -9.33 -5.88
CA ALA A 114 4.66 -10.58 -6.00
C ALA A 114 6.14 -10.26 -6.27
N TYR A 115 7.05 -10.61 -5.36
CA TYR A 115 8.45 -10.19 -5.42
C TYR A 115 9.37 -11.29 -4.93
N ASP A 116 9.46 -12.41 -5.65
CA ASP A 116 10.30 -13.55 -5.27
C ASP A 116 11.07 -14.17 -6.44
N ILE A 117 11.25 -13.44 -7.55
CA ILE A 117 12.00 -13.94 -8.71
C ILE A 117 13.43 -14.36 -8.34
N PRO A 118 13.96 -15.49 -8.84
CA PRO A 118 15.36 -15.85 -8.63
C PRO A 118 16.34 -14.77 -9.10
N HIS A 119 17.48 -14.67 -8.41
CA HIS A 119 18.49 -13.62 -8.61
C HIS A 119 17.91 -12.20 -8.47
N ARG A 120 17.00 -12.02 -7.51
CA ARG A 120 16.31 -10.74 -7.27
C ARG A 120 17.32 -9.63 -6.98
N ASP A 121 17.08 -8.48 -7.59
CA ASP A 121 17.88 -7.26 -7.42
C ASP A 121 19.39 -7.49 -7.68
N CYS A 122 19.75 -8.56 -8.40
CA CYS A 122 21.12 -8.98 -8.71
C CYS A 122 22.08 -8.96 -7.50
N GLY A 123 21.59 -9.21 -6.29
CA GLY A 123 22.40 -9.17 -5.07
C GLY A 123 22.60 -7.78 -4.43
N GLN A 124 21.86 -6.76 -4.86
CA GLN A 124 21.89 -5.41 -4.27
C GLN A 124 21.06 -5.34 -2.95
N HIS A 125 20.48 -4.19 -2.61
CA HIS A 125 19.90 -3.93 -1.29
C HIS A 125 18.68 -4.79 -0.94
N SER A 126 17.92 -5.23 -1.94
CA SER A 126 16.73 -6.07 -1.84
C SER A 126 16.98 -7.50 -2.35
N ALA A 127 18.25 -7.93 -2.38
CA ALA A 127 18.66 -9.27 -2.77
C ALA A 127 17.81 -10.37 -2.10
N GLY A 128 17.63 -11.48 -2.82
CA GLY A 128 16.85 -12.62 -2.38
C GLY A 128 16.21 -13.31 -3.57
N GLY A 129 14.97 -13.73 -3.40
CA GLY A 129 14.23 -14.51 -4.38
C GLY A 129 14.30 -16.00 -4.12
N ALA A 130 13.44 -16.74 -4.82
CA ALA A 130 13.40 -18.18 -4.78
C ALA A 130 14.73 -18.79 -5.26
N TYR A 131 15.02 -20.01 -4.80
CA TYR A 131 16.25 -20.74 -5.10
C TYR A 131 16.35 -21.25 -6.56
N GLY A 132 15.36 -20.97 -7.41
CA GLY A 132 15.30 -21.40 -8.80
C GLY A 132 13.86 -21.41 -9.32
N ALA A 133 13.69 -21.83 -10.58
CA ALA A 133 12.41 -21.79 -11.26
C ALA A 133 11.30 -22.61 -10.58
N ASP A 134 11.58 -23.84 -10.17
CA ASP A 134 10.59 -24.71 -9.50
C ASP A 134 10.08 -24.08 -8.19
N ALA A 135 11.00 -23.58 -7.36
CA ALA A 135 10.66 -22.92 -6.10
C ALA A 135 9.82 -21.65 -6.32
N TYR A 136 10.14 -20.89 -7.38
CA TYR A 136 9.39 -19.70 -7.77
C TYR A 136 7.97 -20.04 -8.24
N GLN A 137 7.84 -21.03 -9.13
CA GLN A 137 6.54 -21.50 -9.62
C GLN A 137 5.66 -22.02 -8.48
N ASP A 138 6.23 -22.79 -7.56
CA ASP A 138 5.55 -23.27 -6.35
C ASP A 138 5.09 -22.10 -5.47
N TRP A 139 5.93 -21.07 -5.31
CA TRP A 139 5.59 -19.88 -4.55
C TRP A 139 4.44 -19.10 -5.19
N ILE A 140 4.48 -18.87 -6.52
CA ILE A 140 3.39 -18.24 -7.27
C ILE A 140 2.11 -19.06 -7.19
N ASP A 141 2.17 -20.40 -7.25
CA ASP A 141 0.98 -21.24 -7.09
C ASP A 141 0.35 -21.06 -5.70
N ARG A 142 1.15 -21.05 -4.63
CA ARG A 142 0.66 -20.79 -3.26
C ARG A 142 0.08 -19.39 -3.11
N PHE A 143 0.75 -18.38 -3.67
CA PHE A 143 0.28 -16.99 -3.71
C PHE A 143 -1.11 -16.90 -4.38
N ALA A 144 -1.22 -17.47 -5.57
CA ALA A 144 -2.42 -17.48 -6.38
C ALA A 144 -3.59 -18.24 -5.74
N ARG A 145 -3.32 -19.41 -5.12
CA ARG A 145 -4.33 -20.15 -4.33
C ARG A 145 -4.78 -19.38 -3.10
N ALA A 146 -3.90 -18.60 -2.47
CA ALA A 146 -4.24 -17.79 -1.31
C ALA A 146 -5.17 -16.61 -1.66
N ILE A 147 -5.08 -16.08 -2.89
CA ILE A 147 -6.04 -15.09 -3.41
C ILE A 147 -7.42 -15.73 -3.61
N GLY A 148 -7.46 -16.91 -4.24
CA GLY A 148 -8.72 -17.59 -4.59
C GLY A 148 -9.58 -16.72 -5.50
N ASP A 149 -10.86 -16.55 -5.15
CA ASP A 149 -11.82 -15.78 -5.94
C ASP A 149 -11.97 -14.32 -5.47
N SER A 150 -11.08 -13.83 -4.61
CA SER A 150 -11.18 -12.46 -4.08
C SER A 150 -10.75 -11.41 -5.10
N GLU A 151 -11.28 -10.19 -4.97
CA GLU A 151 -10.79 -9.04 -5.75
C GLU A 151 -9.36 -8.69 -5.36
N ALA A 152 -8.43 -8.82 -6.31
CA ALA A 152 -7.02 -8.54 -6.10
C ALA A 152 -6.39 -7.82 -7.29
N LEU A 153 -5.41 -6.97 -7.00
CA LEU A 153 -4.48 -6.42 -7.98
C LEU A 153 -3.07 -6.84 -7.59
N VAL A 154 -2.36 -7.50 -8.50
CA VAL A 154 -0.99 -7.97 -8.28
C VAL A 154 -0.04 -7.19 -9.18
N VAL A 155 0.93 -6.52 -8.57
CA VAL A 155 2.12 -6.00 -9.26
C VAL A 155 3.17 -7.11 -9.24
N LEU A 156 3.57 -7.57 -10.42
CA LEU A 156 4.43 -8.73 -10.58
C LEU A 156 5.88 -8.32 -10.80
N GLU A 157 6.73 -8.80 -9.90
CA GLU A 157 8.19 -8.74 -9.91
C GLU A 157 8.76 -7.37 -10.29
N PRO A 158 8.62 -6.36 -9.40
CA PRO A 158 9.35 -5.11 -9.52
C PRO A 158 10.80 -5.32 -9.98
N ASP A 159 11.23 -4.49 -10.93
CA ASP A 159 12.59 -4.42 -11.46
C ASP A 159 13.03 -5.61 -12.34
N ALA A 160 12.31 -6.75 -12.34
CA ALA A 160 12.79 -7.98 -12.97
C ALA A 160 13.06 -7.84 -14.48
N VAL A 161 12.17 -7.15 -15.20
CA VAL A 161 12.32 -6.89 -16.64
C VAL A 161 13.31 -5.76 -16.91
N ALA A 162 13.31 -4.71 -16.09
CA ALA A 162 14.29 -3.62 -16.22
C ALA A 162 15.73 -4.15 -16.04
N HIS A 163 15.94 -5.09 -15.12
CA HIS A 163 17.21 -5.76 -14.89
C HIS A 163 17.68 -6.68 -16.04
N ILE A 164 16.79 -7.06 -16.95
CA ILE A 164 17.19 -7.72 -18.20
C ILE A 164 17.79 -6.67 -19.14
N VAL A 165 17.16 -5.50 -19.23
CA VAL A 165 17.52 -4.43 -20.17
C VAL A 165 18.81 -3.71 -19.75
N ASP A 166 19.02 -3.47 -18.46
CA ASP A 166 20.22 -2.78 -17.97
C ASP A 166 21.46 -3.70 -17.86
N GLY A 167 21.31 -5.00 -18.10
CA GLY A 167 22.37 -6.00 -18.05
C GLY A 167 22.74 -6.49 -16.65
N CYS A 168 21.99 -6.09 -15.61
CA CYS A 168 22.18 -6.55 -14.24
C CYS A 168 21.94 -8.06 -14.12
N THR A 169 20.91 -8.57 -14.80
CA THR A 169 20.68 -10.00 -14.97
C THR A 169 21.65 -10.53 -16.01
N PRO A 170 22.51 -11.52 -15.71
CA PRO A 170 23.37 -12.11 -16.72
C PRO A 170 22.56 -12.73 -17.86
N GLY A 171 23.07 -12.58 -19.10
CA GLY A 171 22.36 -12.97 -20.32
C GLY A 171 21.89 -14.43 -20.36
N GLU A 172 22.62 -15.33 -19.70
CA GLU A 172 22.27 -16.74 -19.60
C GLU A 172 20.94 -17.01 -18.86
N TYR A 173 20.50 -16.10 -17.98
CA TYR A 173 19.26 -16.23 -17.21
C TYR A 173 18.07 -15.47 -17.84
N HIS A 174 18.27 -14.73 -18.94
CA HIS A 174 17.21 -13.88 -19.51
C HIS A 174 15.99 -14.69 -19.93
N ALA A 175 16.19 -15.76 -20.70
CA ALA A 175 15.09 -16.59 -21.20
C ALA A 175 14.33 -17.29 -20.06
N GLU A 176 15.03 -17.81 -19.05
CA GLU A 176 14.42 -18.45 -17.89
C GLU A 176 13.60 -17.44 -17.07
N ARG A 177 14.14 -16.24 -16.83
CA ARG A 177 13.42 -15.16 -16.13
C ARG A 177 12.18 -14.73 -16.88
N GLU A 178 12.27 -14.51 -18.20
CA GLU A 178 11.11 -14.16 -19.03
C GLU A 178 10.04 -15.26 -19.01
N GLN A 179 10.45 -16.53 -19.08
CA GLN A 179 9.54 -17.67 -19.00
C GLN A 179 8.82 -17.73 -17.65
N MET A 180 9.56 -17.59 -16.54
CA MET A 180 9.00 -17.57 -15.19
C MET A 180 7.95 -16.46 -15.01
N LEU A 181 8.22 -15.26 -15.52
CA LEU A 181 7.27 -14.14 -15.48
C LEU A 181 6.01 -14.44 -16.29
N SER A 182 6.17 -15.00 -17.49
CA SER A 182 5.05 -15.37 -18.37
C SER A 182 4.15 -16.42 -17.71
N GLU A 183 4.75 -17.46 -17.12
CA GLU A 183 4.02 -18.51 -16.39
C GLU A 183 3.33 -17.98 -15.14
N ALA A 184 3.97 -17.05 -14.41
CA ALA A 184 3.39 -16.41 -13.25
C ALA A 184 2.14 -15.60 -13.62
N ILE A 185 2.19 -14.81 -14.70
CA ILE A 185 1.02 -14.10 -15.23
C ILE A 185 -0.10 -15.10 -15.54
N VAL A 186 0.17 -16.14 -16.33
CA VAL A 186 -0.83 -17.15 -16.69
C VAL A 186 -1.43 -17.79 -15.45
N ARG A 187 -0.62 -18.09 -14.44
CA ARG A 187 -1.08 -18.72 -13.20
C ARG A 187 -1.97 -17.80 -12.37
N LEU A 188 -1.60 -16.54 -12.20
CA LEU A 188 -2.36 -15.52 -11.46
C LEU A 188 -3.67 -15.15 -12.17
N LYS A 189 -3.67 -15.12 -13.51
CA LYS A 189 -4.87 -14.84 -14.31
C LYS A 189 -5.92 -15.96 -14.30
N ARG A 190 -5.64 -17.10 -13.66
CA ARG A 190 -6.68 -18.12 -13.38
C ARG A 190 -7.64 -17.71 -12.27
N GLN A 191 -7.33 -16.67 -11.50
CA GLN A 191 -8.23 -16.16 -10.47
C GLN A 191 -9.24 -15.20 -11.13
N PRO A 192 -10.55 -15.39 -10.93
CA PRO A 192 -11.60 -14.74 -11.73
C PRO A 192 -11.62 -13.21 -11.58
N HIS A 193 -11.16 -12.69 -10.44
CA HIS A 193 -11.22 -11.27 -10.09
C HIS A 193 -9.83 -10.67 -9.84
N THR A 194 -8.79 -11.28 -10.39
CA THR A 194 -7.41 -10.79 -10.24
C THR A 194 -6.92 -10.05 -11.47
N LYS A 195 -6.47 -8.81 -11.24
CA LYS A 195 -5.69 -8.02 -12.21
C LYS A 195 -4.19 -8.22 -11.97
N VAL A 196 -3.41 -8.33 -13.04
CA VAL A 196 -1.95 -8.51 -13.00
C VAL A 196 -1.28 -7.43 -13.84
N TYR A 197 -0.31 -6.74 -13.24
CA TYR A 197 0.53 -5.72 -13.88
C TYR A 197 2.00 -6.13 -13.76
N LEU A 198 2.63 -6.43 -14.89
CA LEU A 198 4.06 -6.74 -14.92
C LEU A 198 4.88 -5.46 -14.75
N ASP A 199 5.85 -5.42 -13.84
CA ASP A 199 6.66 -4.22 -13.66
C ASP A 199 7.50 -3.89 -14.91
N ALA A 200 7.57 -2.60 -15.22
CA ALA A 200 8.28 -2.03 -16.36
C ALA A 200 9.24 -0.91 -15.96
N GLY A 201 9.74 -0.93 -14.72
CA GLY A 201 10.70 0.03 -14.22
C GLY A 201 10.19 1.47 -14.20
N ASN A 202 11.03 2.43 -14.58
CA ASN A 202 10.73 3.86 -14.49
C ASN A 202 11.53 4.70 -15.50
N PRO A 203 11.08 5.92 -15.84
CA PRO A 203 11.68 6.75 -16.89
C PRO A 203 13.09 7.28 -16.59
N ALA A 204 13.54 7.25 -15.32
CA ALA A 204 14.90 7.67 -14.99
C ALA A 204 15.93 6.52 -15.11
N TRP A 205 15.47 5.29 -15.19
CA TRP A 205 16.31 4.09 -15.32
C TRP A 205 16.42 3.63 -16.77
N ILE A 206 15.34 3.05 -17.33
CA ILE A 206 15.29 2.69 -18.75
C ILE A 206 14.70 3.87 -19.49
N ARG A 207 15.54 4.84 -19.89
CA ARG A 207 15.08 6.12 -20.45
C ARG A 207 14.33 5.95 -21.76
N GLU A 208 14.77 5.02 -22.60
CA GLU A 208 14.15 4.72 -23.87
C GLU A 208 13.18 3.53 -23.71
N SER A 209 11.90 3.83 -23.53
CA SER A 209 10.84 2.85 -23.25
C SER A 209 10.80 1.67 -24.24
N TRP A 210 11.13 1.91 -25.51
CA TRP A 210 11.13 0.87 -26.55
C TRP A 210 12.07 -0.32 -26.23
N LYS A 211 13.10 -0.12 -25.39
CA LYS A 211 14.01 -1.19 -24.96
C LYS A 211 13.31 -2.24 -24.08
N LEU A 212 12.21 -1.89 -23.42
CA LEU A 212 11.41 -2.82 -22.61
C LEU A 212 10.43 -3.65 -23.43
N VAL A 213 10.11 -3.24 -24.67
CA VAL A 213 8.99 -3.80 -25.44
C VAL A 213 9.17 -5.29 -25.68
N GLU A 214 10.31 -5.70 -26.23
CA GLU A 214 10.56 -7.11 -26.54
C GLU A 214 10.74 -7.99 -25.28
N PRO A 215 11.49 -7.57 -24.24
CA PRO A 215 11.49 -8.27 -22.96
C PRO A 215 10.10 -8.44 -22.33
N LEU A 216 9.27 -7.38 -22.32
CA LEU A 216 7.90 -7.46 -21.79
C LEU A 216 7.01 -8.40 -22.61
N LYS A 217 7.14 -8.41 -23.93
CA LYS A 217 6.42 -9.36 -24.81
C LYS A 217 6.83 -10.80 -24.51
N ARG A 218 8.13 -11.09 -24.42
CA ARG A 218 8.63 -12.43 -24.09
C ARG A 218 8.23 -12.86 -22.67
N ALA A 219 8.19 -11.91 -21.73
CA ALA A 219 7.67 -12.11 -20.39
C ALA A 219 6.14 -12.22 -20.31
N GLY A 220 5.42 -12.22 -21.43
CA GLY A 220 4.00 -12.56 -21.46
C GLY A 220 3.03 -11.40 -21.14
N VAL A 221 3.46 -10.14 -21.24
CA VAL A 221 2.59 -8.96 -20.96
C VAL A 221 1.29 -8.95 -21.78
N ALA A 222 1.24 -9.64 -22.92
CA ALA A 222 0.02 -9.82 -23.70
C ALA A 222 -1.12 -10.46 -22.89
N ASN A 223 -0.79 -11.37 -21.96
CA ASN A 223 -1.74 -12.06 -21.07
C ASN A 223 -2.02 -11.30 -19.77
N ALA A 224 -1.25 -10.25 -19.46
CA ALA A 224 -1.49 -9.37 -18.32
C ALA A 224 -2.54 -8.29 -18.66
N ASP A 225 -3.10 -7.68 -17.61
CA ASP A 225 -3.98 -6.52 -17.74
C ASP A 225 -3.19 -5.28 -18.18
N GLY A 226 -1.90 -5.22 -17.83
CA GLY A 226 -1.03 -4.10 -18.17
C GLY A 226 0.37 -4.24 -17.61
N PHE A 227 1.01 -3.09 -17.40
CA PHE A 227 2.31 -2.99 -16.72
C PHE A 227 2.29 -1.98 -15.56
N ALA A 228 3.22 -2.11 -14.62
CA ALA A 228 3.40 -1.17 -13.52
C ALA A 228 4.62 -0.27 -13.78
N LEU A 229 4.55 0.98 -13.33
CA LEU A 229 5.65 1.93 -13.45
C LEU A 229 5.96 2.60 -12.12
N ASN A 230 7.20 3.08 -12.00
CA ASN A 230 7.68 3.94 -10.92
C ASN A 230 7.72 3.25 -9.55
N VAL A 231 7.58 1.91 -9.50
CA VAL A 231 7.56 1.14 -8.25
C VAL A 231 8.80 1.49 -7.42
N SER A 232 8.56 1.91 -6.18
CA SER A 232 9.61 2.36 -5.24
C SER A 232 10.44 3.56 -5.70
N ASN A 233 10.06 4.28 -6.75
CA ASN A 233 10.79 5.44 -7.26
C ASN A 233 10.01 6.74 -7.01
N PHE A 234 10.47 7.83 -7.62
CA PHE A 234 10.10 9.21 -7.26
C PHE A 234 9.74 10.06 -8.48
N GLN A 235 9.67 9.47 -9.68
CA GLN A 235 9.37 10.24 -10.89
C GLN A 235 7.96 10.83 -10.80
N THR A 236 7.78 12.05 -11.31
CA THR A 236 6.50 12.76 -11.24
C THR A 236 5.41 12.00 -12.02
N ASP A 237 4.15 12.22 -11.67
CA ASP A 237 3.01 11.63 -12.38
C ASP A 237 3.02 12.01 -13.86
N GLU A 238 3.39 13.25 -14.19
CA GLU A 238 3.47 13.75 -15.57
C GLU A 238 4.51 12.97 -16.40
N THR A 239 5.76 12.93 -15.92
CA THR A 239 6.85 12.21 -16.60
C THR A 239 6.55 10.72 -16.74
N THR A 240 5.99 10.11 -15.69
CA THR A 240 5.66 8.68 -15.68
C THR A 240 4.53 8.36 -16.64
N LYS A 241 3.49 9.20 -16.70
CA LYS A 241 2.40 9.04 -17.68
C LYS A 241 2.88 9.18 -19.10
N GLU A 242 3.71 10.17 -19.39
CA GLU A 242 4.24 10.36 -20.74
C GLU A 242 5.08 9.15 -21.19
N TYR A 243 5.92 8.63 -20.30
CA TYR A 243 6.68 7.41 -20.53
C TYR A 243 5.76 6.19 -20.74
N GLY A 244 4.77 6.02 -19.88
CA GLY A 244 3.80 4.93 -19.95
C GLY A 244 2.95 4.96 -21.22
N ARG A 245 2.53 6.13 -21.71
CA ARG A 245 1.79 6.25 -22.98
C ARG A 245 2.62 5.78 -24.18
N ARG A 246 3.91 6.12 -24.22
CA ARG A 246 4.83 5.64 -25.27
C ARG A 246 4.98 4.12 -25.22
N LEU A 247 5.23 3.56 -24.03
CA LEU A 247 5.35 2.12 -23.85
C LEU A 247 4.03 1.39 -24.18
N SER A 248 2.89 1.95 -23.75
CA SER A 248 1.56 1.44 -24.03
C SER A 248 1.29 1.36 -25.53
N GLN A 249 1.63 2.42 -26.28
CA GLN A 249 1.50 2.45 -27.74
C GLN A 249 2.29 1.30 -28.39
N ASP A 250 3.55 1.08 -27.98
CA ASP A 250 4.41 0.02 -28.52
C ASP A 250 3.96 -1.40 -28.09
N LEU A 251 3.16 -1.50 -27.03
CA LEU A 251 2.55 -2.73 -26.52
C LEU A 251 1.08 -2.93 -26.96
N GLY A 252 0.61 -2.18 -27.96
CA GLY A 252 -0.73 -2.34 -28.52
C GLY A 252 -1.84 -1.78 -27.64
N GLY A 253 -1.57 -0.70 -26.91
CA GLY A 253 -2.54 0.01 -26.07
C GLY A 253 -2.74 -0.61 -24.69
N LYS A 254 -1.76 -1.37 -24.17
CA LYS A 254 -1.85 -1.93 -22.81
C LYS A 254 -1.98 -0.82 -21.77
N HIS A 255 -2.88 -1.02 -20.80
CA HIS A 255 -3.07 -0.11 -19.70
C HIS A 255 -1.90 -0.21 -18.71
N PHE A 256 -1.80 0.73 -17.78
CA PHE A 256 -0.78 0.67 -16.74
C PHE A 256 -1.22 1.30 -15.41
N VAL A 257 -0.51 0.94 -14.35
CA VAL A 257 -0.62 1.56 -13.03
C VAL A 257 0.68 2.29 -12.68
N VAL A 258 0.58 3.31 -11.84
CA VAL A 258 1.72 4.13 -11.43
C VAL A 258 1.85 4.13 -9.91
N ASP A 259 3.05 3.84 -9.42
CA ASP A 259 3.39 4.06 -8.02
C ASP A 259 3.57 5.56 -7.74
N THR A 260 2.71 6.10 -6.89
CA THR A 260 2.70 7.50 -6.44
C THR A 260 3.01 7.64 -4.95
N SER A 261 3.53 6.57 -4.33
CA SER A 261 3.81 6.51 -2.89
C SER A 261 4.69 7.65 -2.38
N ARG A 262 5.68 8.09 -3.16
CA ARG A 262 6.74 9.03 -2.69
C ARG A 262 7.13 10.11 -3.70
N ASN A 263 6.36 10.31 -4.76
CA ASN A 263 6.73 11.19 -5.86
C ASN A 263 6.17 12.62 -5.77
N GLY A 264 5.61 13.04 -4.63
CA GLY A 264 4.93 14.34 -4.49
C GLY A 264 5.83 15.56 -4.70
N ASN A 265 7.15 15.41 -4.51
CA ASN A 265 8.17 16.43 -4.82
C ASN A 265 9.05 16.03 -6.02
N GLY A 266 8.64 15.03 -6.80
CA GLY A 266 9.45 14.47 -7.89
C GLY A 266 10.72 13.75 -7.40
N PRO A 267 11.68 13.48 -8.30
CA PRO A 267 12.96 12.86 -7.94
C PRO A 267 13.92 13.86 -7.28
N LEU A 268 14.93 13.34 -6.58
CA LEU A 268 16.03 14.17 -6.07
C LEU A 268 16.86 14.72 -7.23
N ASP A 269 17.05 16.03 -7.27
CA ASP A 269 17.95 16.66 -8.24
C ASP A 269 19.42 16.28 -8.00
N GLY A 270 20.20 16.26 -9.07
CA GLY A 270 21.64 16.00 -9.01
C GLY A 270 22.02 14.61 -9.47
N ASP A 271 22.89 13.94 -8.72
CA ASP A 271 23.46 12.63 -9.09
C ASP A 271 22.38 11.53 -9.15
N PRO A 272 22.11 10.96 -10.35
CA PRO A 272 21.10 9.92 -10.50
C PRO A 272 21.36 8.66 -9.67
N SER A 273 22.62 8.34 -9.38
CA SER A 273 22.97 7.16 -8.55
C SER A 273 22.50 7.32 -7.11
N GLN A 274 22.28 8.56 -6.66
CA GLN A 274 21.83 8.91 -5.32
C GLN A 274 20.34 9.20 -5.23
N ALA A 275 19.63 9.17 -6.36
CA ALA A 275 18.27 9.68 -6.47
C ALA A 275 17.20 8.68 -6.00
N TRP A 276 17.56 7.42 -5.76
CA TRP A 276 16.59 6.35 -5.49
C TRP A 276 16.69 5.75 -4.08
N CYS A 277 17.88 5.65 -3.49
CA CYS A 277 18.03 5.03 -2.18
C CYS A 277 17.86 6.05 -1.04
N ASN A 278 16.72 5.98 -0.34
CA ASN A 278 16.32 6.86 0.77
C ASN A 278 16.56 8.38 0.52
N PRO A 279 16.24 8.94 -0.67
CA PRO A 279 16.52 10.34 -0.96
C PRO A 279 15.77 11.28 0.02
N PRO A 280 16.43 12.34 0.53
CA PRO A 280 15.78 13.31 1.39
C PRO A 280 14.84 14.23 0.60
N GLY A 281 13.97 14.94 1.33
CA GLY A 281 13.11 15.98 0.76
C GLY A 281 11.98 15.49 -0.14
N ARG A 282 11.80 14.17 -0.28
CA ARG A 282 10.66 13.58 -0.99
C ARG A 282 9.37 13.73 -0.17
N ALA A 283 8.23 13.60 -0.83
CA ALA A 283 6.91 13.78 -0.24
C ALA A 283 5.96 12.69 -0.74
N LEU A 284 4.88 12.42 0.01
CA LEU A 284 3.81 11.55 -0.47
C LEU A 284 3.21 12.15 -1.75
N GLY A 285 2.95 11.30 -2.74
CA GLY A 285 2.28 11.70 -3.97
C GLY A 285 0.77 11.55 -3.89
N THR A 286 0.14 11.46 -5.06
CA THR A 286 -1.30 11.27 -5.21
C THR A 286 -1.76 10.02 -4.43
N PRO A 287 -2.74 10.11 -3.52
CA PRO A 287 -3.26 8.93 -2.83
C PRO A 287 -3.88 7.92 -3.81
N PRO A 288 -3.93 6.61 -3.46
CA PRO A 288 -4.42 5.60 -4.37
C PRO A 288 -5.85 5.84 -4.86
N THR A 289 -6.03 5.87 -6.17
CA THR A 289 -7.32 6.16 -6.84
C THR A 289 -7.36 5.59 -8.25
N LYS A 290 -8.58 5.33 -8.75
CA LYS A 290 -8.84 5.05 -10.17
C LYS A 290 -9.17 6.32 -10.97
N ASP A 291 -9.35 7.45 -10.30
CA ASP A 291 -9.64 8.76 -10.92
C ASP A 291 -8.33 9.41 -11.40
N THR A 292 -7.73 8.86 -12.44
CA THR A 292 -6.37 9.22 -12.90
C THR A 292 -6.37 10.39 -13.90
N GLY A 293 -7.53 10.64 -14.53
CA GLY A 293 -7.69 11.61 -15.61
C GLY A 293 -7.05 11.17 -16.93
N ASP A 294 -6.61 9.91 -17.05
CA ASP A 294 -5.97 9.35 -18.23
C ASP A 294 -6.57 7.97 -18.55
N PRO A 295 -7.12 7.76 -19.76
CA PRO A 295 -7.78 6.49 -20.10
C PRO A 295 -6.85 5.27 -20.13
N LEU A 296 -5.52 5.47 -20.21
CA LEU A 296 -4.54 4.37 -20.18
C LEU A 296 -4.00 4.07 -18.78
N VAL A 297 -4.25 4.95 -17.80
CA VAL A 297 -3.80 4.77 -16.42
C VAL A 297 -4.95 4.23 -15.59
N ASP A 298 -4.88 2.94 -15.27
CA ASP A 298 -5.93 2.23 -14.54
C ASP A 298 -6.03 2.68 -13.07
N ALA A 299 -4.90 3.03 -12.45
CA ALA A 299 -4.85 3.55 -11.09
C ALA A 299 -3.51 4.23 -10.77
N TYR A 300 -3.58 5.24 -9.90
CA TYR A 300 -2.46 5.56 -9.01
C TYR A 300 -2.53 4.64 -7.80
N LEU A 301 -1.39 4.08 -7.41
CA LEU A 301 -1.27 3.15 -6.29
C LEU A 301 -0.08 3.56 -5.43
N TRP A 302 -0.12 3.19 -4.15
CA TRP A 302 1.08 3.20 -3.32
C TRP A 302 1.61 1.77 -3.29
N ILE A 303 2.51 1.47 -4.23
CA ILE A 303 3.06 0.12 -4.40
C ILE A 303 4.18 -0.09 -3.39
N LYS A 304 5.17 0.81 -3.35
CA LYS A 304 6.05 0.95 -2.19
C LYS A 304 5.26 1.48 -1.00
N ARG A 305 5.51 0.91 0.18
CA ARG A 305 4.93 1.39 1.44
C ARG A 305 5.73 2.60 1.96
N PRO A 306 5.14 3.82 2.02
CA PRO A 306 5.86 5.00 2.51
C PRO A 306 6.31 4.81 3.96
N GLY A 307 7.63 4.91 4.19
CA GLY A 307 8.24 4.68 5.49
C GLY A 307 9.10 3.42 5.57
N GLU A 308 9.04 2.53 4.59
CA GLU A 308 10.00 1.41 4.50
C GLU A 308 11.30 1.85 3.83
N SER A 309 12.43 1.51 4.43
CA SER A 309 13.75 1.81 3.90
C SER A 309 13.95 1.18 2.52
N ASP A 310 14.72 1.84 1.66
CA ASP A 310 15.21 1.29 0.39
C ASP A 310 16.53 0.51 0.57
N GLY A 311 17.19 0.65 1.71
CA GLY A 311 18.49 0.06 2.00
C GLY A 311 19.29 0.86 3.04
N GLN A 312 20.50 0.42 3.36
CA GLN A 312 21.31 1.04 4.42
C GLN A 312 21.92 2.41 4.04
N CYS A 313 21.67 2.87 2.82
CA CYS A 313 22.10 4.18 2.35
C CYS A 313 21.58 5.31 3.26
N ARG A 314 22.39 6.36 3.42
CA ARG A 314 22.06 7.57 4.20
C ARG A 314 21.63 7.24 5.65
N GLY A 315 22.18 6.18 6.23
CA GLY A 315 21.88 5.75 7.60
C GLY A 315 20.53 5.06 7.75
N GLY A 316 19.91 4.64 6.64
CA GLY A 316 18.67 3.88 6.67
C GLY A 316 18.83 2.48 7.26
N PRO A 317 17.73 1.89 7.76
CA PRO A 317 17.67 0.46 8.06
C PRO A 317 17.83 -0.42 6.80
N SER A 318 17.88 -1.74 6.97
CA SER A 318 17.86 -2.67 5.82
C SER A 318 16.59 -2.48 4.97
N ALA A 319 16.67 -2.81 3.68
CA ALA A 319 15.55 -2.65 2.75
C ALA A 319 14.28 -3.33 3.26
N GLY A 320 13.14 -2.66 3.11
CA GLY A 320 11.83 -3.14 3.59
C GLY A 320 11.59 -2.96 5.08
N GLN A 321 12.60 -2.60 5.89
CA GLN A 321 12.37 -2.34 7.32
C GLN A 321 11.67 -0.99 7.53
N TRP A 322 10.71 -0.97 8.46
CA TRP A 322 9.99 0.24 8.85
C TRP A 322 10.92 1.28 9.49
N TRP A 323 10.88 2.50 8.98
CA TRP A 323 11.66 3.64 9.43
C TRP A 323 10.76 4.86 9.70
N ALA A 324 10.35 5.01 10.96
CA ALA A 324 9.35 6.00 11.36
C ALA A 324 9.74 7.45 11.04
N ASP A 325 11.02 7.80 11.16
CA ASP A 325 11.50 9.17 10.86
C ASP A 325 11.44 9.47 9.35
N TYR A 326 11.70 8.47 8.51
CA TYR A 326 11.55 8.61 7.07
C TYR A 326 10.07 8.76 6.68
N ALA A 327 9.20 7.93 7.23
CA ALA A 327 7.75 8.03 7.04
C ALA A 327 7.22 9.43 7.43
N LEU A 328 7.64 9.91 8.60
CA LEU A 328 7.27 11.23 9.10
C LEU A 328 7.83 12.36 8.23
N SER A 329 9.02 12.20 7.67
CA SER A 329 9.61 13.18 6.76
C SER A 329 8.83 13.27 5.45
N LEU A 330 8.44 12.12 4.86
CA LEU A 330 7.56 12.09 3.68
C LEU A 330 6.24 12.81 3.96
N ALA A 331 5.59 12.49 5.09
CA ALA A 331 4.33 13.11 5.48
C ALA A 331 4.46 14.63 5.71
N ARG A 332 5.54 15.08 6.38
CA ARG A 332 5.80 16.52 6.63
C ARG A 332 6.04 17.31 5.35
N ASN A 333 6.68 16.71 4.36
CA ASN A 333 6.98 17.36 3.09
C ASN A 333 5.77 17.38 2.14
N SER A 334 4.71 16.65 2.48
CA SER A 334 3.49 16.56 1.66
C SER A 334 2.67 17.84 1.81
N LYS A 335 2.11 18.31 0.71
CA LYS A 335 1.16 19.42 0.73
C LYS A 335 -0.14 18.91 1.39
N ALA A 336 -0.74 19.74 2.25
CA ALA A 336 -2.01 19.47 2.91
C ALA A 336 -3.17 19.47 1.91
#